data_AF-A0A8B6HMI3-F1
#
_entry.id   AF-A0A8B6HMI3-F1
#
_cell.length_a   1.000
_cell.length_b   1.000
_cell.length_c   1.000
_cell.angle_alpha   90.00
_cell.angle_beta   90.00
_cell.angle_gamma   90.00
#
_symmetry.space_group_name_H-M   'P 1'
#
loop_
_entity.id
_entity.type
_entity.pdbx_description
1 polymer ?
#
loop_
_entity_poly.entity_id
_entity_poly.type
_entity_poly.pdbx_seq_one_letter_code
_entity_poly.pdbx_strand_id
1 'polypeptide(L)'
;MKRGFIEKVNDKNDNGKSTHYIPHHAVKKDSTTTPIRIVYDCSCKKSPDHASLNDCLMSTPPDLNDLTKILMGFRTKKYAISTDIEKAFLHIGLDEKDRDFTRFFWLSDTDNPSSTLTTYRFKSILFGATSSPFILNATLLKHLDACNTNVSAMMKNDLYVDNILSSLENEDDAAKYFVQARSLMSDAGFNLRSWSSNCSKLTDLAKQHDVCEKETFVKILGLKWDTVKDTITFQKVDLFDIELPNITKHDNNDDSSTERLTRVLPKREASVRARENIKKWTTQK
;
A
#
# COMPACT_ATOMS: atom_id res chain seq x y z
N MET A 1 9.07 -4.14 18.94
CA MET A 1 9.59 -3.56 20.20
C MET A 1 10.63 -2.46 19.96
N LYS A 2 11.83 -2.73 19.41
CA LYS A 2 12.91 -1.72 19.26
C LYS A 2 12.52 -0.41 18.56
N ARG A 3 11.61 -0.45 17.57
CA ARG A 3 11.12 0.73 16.83
C ARG A 3 9.88 1.40 17.44
N GLY A 4 9.36 0.91 18.57
CA GLY A 4 8.23 1.55 19.26
C GLY A 4 6.83 1.40 18.65
N PHE A 5 6.67 0.70 17.51
CA PHE A 5 5.35 0.51 16.86
C PHE A 5 4.40 -0.48 17.56
N ILE A 6 4.95 -1.35 18.40
CA ILE A 6 4.19 -2.37 19.15
C ILE A 6 4.70 -2.40 20.59
N GLU A 7 3.83 -2.83 21.50
CA GLU A 7 4.15 -3.03 22.92
C GLU A 7 3.64 -4.38 23.41
N LYS A 8 4.31 -4.93 24.42
CA LYS A 8 3.90 -6.16 25.10
C LYS A 8 2.71 -5.87 25.99
N VAL A 9 1.71 -6.75 25.99
CA VAL A 9 0.55 -6.66 26.88
C VAL A 9 0.88 -7.36 28.20
N ASN A 10 0.49 -6.74 29.31
CA ASN A 10 0.58 -7.36 30.64
C ASN A 10 -0.75 -8.05 30.94
N ASP A 11 -0.82 -9.37 30.72
CA ASP A 11 -2.04 -10.18 30.81
C ASP A 11 -2.70 -10.21 32.22
N LYS A 12 -2.04 -9.65 33.24
CA LYS A 12 -2.54 -9.62 34.63
C LYS A 12 -3.70 -8.65 34.87
N ASN A 13 -4.04 -7.77 33.91
CA ASN A 13 -5.00 -6.68 34.08
C ASN A 13 -6.21 -6.73 33.11
N ASP A 14 -6.53 -7.89 32.54
CA ASP A 14 -7.64 -8.06 31.57
C ASP A 14 -9.04 -8.14 32.22
N ASN A 15 -9.23 -7.51 33.38
CA ASN A 15 -10.47 -7.50 34.18
C ASN A 15 -11.68 -6.94 33.38
N GLY A 16 -12.28 -7.76 32.52
CA GLY A 16 -13.51 -7.46 31.80
C GLY A 16 -13.39 -6.44 30.65
N LYS A 17 -12.17 -6.09 30.20
CA LYS A 17 -12.00 -5.17 29.06
C LYS A 17 -12.23 -5.89 27.74
N SER A 18 -12.96 -5.25 26.81
CA SER A 18 -13.12 -5.75 25.45
C SER A 18 -11.77 -5.77 24.74
N THR A 19 -11.38 -6.93 24.21
CA THR A 19 -10.11 -7.15 23.51
C THR A 19 -10.36 -7.93 22.22
N HIS A 20 -9.46 -7.79 21.24
CA HIS A 20 -9.53 -8.54 19.99
C HIS A 20 -8.13 -8.97 19.54
N TYR A 21 -8.02 -10.19 19.01
CA TYR A 21 -6.77 -10.79 18.54
C TYR A 21 -6.79 -10.94 17.03
N ILE A 22 -5.80 -10.36 16.36
CA ILE A 22 -5.65 -10.38 14.92
C ILE A 22 -4.71 -11.53 14.53
N PRO A 23 -5.16 -12.48 13.69
CA PRO A 23 -4.28 -13.50 13.16
C PRO A 23 -3.28 -12.88 12.18
N HIS A 24 -2.09 -13.45 12.12
CA HIS A 24 -1.08 -13.04 11.15
C HIS A 24 -0.37 -14.24 10.54
N HIS A 25 0.19 -14.02 9.36
CA HIS A 25 1.00 -15.01 8.66
C HIS A 25 2.11 -14.34 7.85
N ALA A 26 3.16 -15.10 7.58
CA ALA A 26 4.28 -14.65 6.74
C ALA A 26 3.97 -14.88 5.26
N VAL A 27 4.16 -13.85 4.44
CA VAL A 27 4.11 -13.93 2.98
C VAL A 27 5.52 -13.70 2.43
N LYS A 28 6.00 -14.62 1.61
CA LYS A 28 7.28 -14.46 0.89
C LYS A 28 7.07 -13.52 -0.30
N LYS A 29 7.96 -12.55 -0.45
CA LYS A 29 8.02 -11.64 -1.59
C LYS A 29 9.28 -11.90 -2.40
N ASP A 30 9.18 -11.67 -3.70
CA ASP A 30 10.34 -11.55 -4.59
C ASP A 30 10.99 -10.18 -4.37
N SER A 31 11.60 -10.02 -3.20
CA SER A 31 12.34 -8.83 -2.80
C SER A 31 13.68 -9.26 -2.21
N THR A 32 14.75 -8.66 -2.71
CA THR A 32 16.12 -8.91 -2.23
C THR A 32 16.35 -8.39 -0.81
N THR A 33 15.64 -7.34 -0.39
CA THR A 33 15.83 -6.68 0.90
C THR A 33 14.76 -7.01 1.94
N THR A 34 13.52 -7.30 1.52
CA THR A 34 12.41 -7.65 2.42
C THR A 34 11.70 -8.92 1.93
N PRO A 35 12.36 -10.09 2.00
CA PRO A 35 11.84 -11.33 1.43
C PRO A 35 10.61 -11.87 2.17
N ILE A 36 10.37 -11.45 3.42
CA ILE A 36 9.21 -11.85 4.21
C ILE A 36 8.45 -10.62 4.68
N ARG A 37 7.13 -10.60 4.46
CA ARG A 37 6.19 -9.62 5.01
C ARG A 37 5.18 -10.32 5.91
N ILE A 38 5.03 -9.82 7.13
CA ILE A 38 3.95 -10.26 8.02
C ILE A 38 2.67 -9.55 7.57
N VAL A 39 1.61 -10.33 7.34
CA VAL A 39 0.26 -9.85 7.00
C VAL A 39 -0.64 -10.10 8.20
N TYR A 40 -1.29 -9.05 8.67
CA TYR A 40 -2.29 -9.10 9.74
C TYR A 40 -3.67 -9.09 9.11
N ASP A 41 -4.46 -10.13 9.34
CA ASP A 41 -5.78 -10.29 8.73
C ASP A 41 -6.87 -9.73 9.65
N CYS A 42 -7.19 -8.45 9.44
CA CYS A 42 -8.24 -7.74 10.18
C CYS A 42 -9.66 -8.10 9.73
N SER A 43 -9.80 -8.88 8.64
CA SER A 43 -11.08 -9.37 8.12
C SER A 43 -11.41 -10.79 8.61
N CYS A 44 -10.47 -11.43 9.31
CA CYS A 44 -10.69 -12.77 9.83
C CYS A 44 -11.82 -12.80 10.86
N LYS A 45 -12.74 -13.75 10.69
CA LYS A 45 -13.85 -13.99 11.60
C LYS A 45 -13.63 -15.32 12.32
N LYS A 46 -13.94 -15.37 13.61
CA LYS A 46 -13.86 -16.60 14.41
C LYS A 46 -14.86 -17.66 13.93
N SER A 47 -16.06 -17.24 13.57
CA SER A 47 -17.11 -18.05 12.92
C SER A 47 -18.03 -17.11 12.12
N PRO A 48 -18.94 -17.63 11.27
CA PRO A 48 -19.85 -16.80 10.47
C PRO A 48 -20.66 -15.77 11.28
N ASP A 49 -20.99 -16.08 12.54
CA ASP A 49 -21.78 -15.23 13.43
C ASP A 49 -20.95 -14.20 14.22
N HIS A 50 -19.63 -14.20 14.07
CA HIS A 50 -18.75 -13.25 14.75
C HIS A 50 -18.31 -12.13 13.80
N ALA A 51 -18.32 -10.90 14.31
CA ALA A 51 -17.72 -9.76 13.61
C ALA A 51 -16.19 -9.88 13.62
N SER A 52 -15.57 -9.55 12.48
CA SER A 52 -14.15 -9.25 12.39
C SER A 52 -13.85 -7.85 12.89
N LEU A 53 -12.57 -7.52 13.10
CA LEU A 53 -12.18 -6.14 13.39
C LEU A 53 -12.70 -5.18 12.30
N ASN A 54 -12.57 -5.53 11.03
CA ASN A 54 -13.00 -4.70 9.92
C ASN A 54 -14.52 -4.49 9.84
N ASP A 55 -15.33 -5.43 10.32
CA ASP A 55 -16.80 -5.25 10.40
C ASP A 55 -17.17 -4.21 11.50
N CYS A 56 -16.33 -4.06 12.51
CA CYS A 56 -16.53 -3.12 13.63
C CYS A 56 -15.93 -1.73 13.36
N LEU A 57 -15.05 -1.60 12.37
CA LEU A 57 -14.42 -0.34 12.00
C LEU A 57 -15.27 0.43 10.98
N MET A 58 -15.31 1.75 11.13
CA MET A 58 -15.91 2.60 10.11
C MET A 58 -15.14 2.50 8.79
N SER A 59 -15.79 1.96 7.77
CA SER A 59 -15.29 1.99 6.40
C SER A 59 -15.64 3.34 5.78
N THR A 60 -14.65 4.21 5.63
CA THR A 60 -14.79 5.46 4.87
C THR A 60 -13.91 5.34 3.64
N PRO A 61 -14.45 5.55 2.42
CA PRO A 61 -13.61 5.62 1.22
C PRO A 61 -12.51 6.65 1.46
N PRO A 62 -11.23 6.29 1.31
CA PRO A 62 -10.16 7.25 1.46
C PRO A 62 -10.33 8.33 0.37
N ASP A 63 -10.20 9.60 0.76
CA ASP A 63 -10.23 10.76 -0.14
C ASP A 63 -8.95 10.81 -0.98
N LEU A 64 -8.74 9.78 -1.80
CA LEU A 64 -7.55 9.62 -2.62
C LEU A 64 -7.66 10.50 -3.85
N ASN A 65 -6.51 11.05 -4.24
CA ASN A 65 -6.39 11.67 -5.55
C ASN A 65 -6.71 10.64 -6.65
N ASP A 66 -7.33 11.13 -7.72
CA ASP A 66 -7.63 10.32 -8.89
C ASP A 66 -6.34 9.74 -9.48
N LEU A 67 -6.30 8.42 -9.58
CA LEU A 67 -5.12 7.68 -10.03
C LEU A 67 -4.70 8.10 -11.45
N THR A 68 -5.66 8.32 -12.34
CA THR A 68 -5.39 8.76 -13.72
C THR A 68 -4.81 10.16 -13.72
N LYS A 69 -5.34 11.09 -12.92
CA LYS A 69 -4.81 12.44 -12.76
C LYS A 69 -3.37 12.42 -12.26
N ILE A 70 -3.04 11.60 -11.27
CA ILE A 70 -1.68 11.47 -10.74
C ILE A 70 -0.73 10.95 -11.83
N LEU A 71 -1.11 9.89 -12.54
CA LEU A 71 -0.29 9.31 -13.62
C LEU A 71 -0.09 10.30 -14.79
N MET A 72 -1.12 11.06 -15.15
CA MET A 72 -1.02 12.11 -16.16
C MET A 72 -0.10 13.25 -15.68
N GLY A 73 -0.27 13.70 -14.43
CA GLY A 73 0.58 14.73 -13.82
C GLY A 73 2.04 14.33 -13.78
N PHE A 74 2.32 13.09 -13.38
CA PHE A 74 3.65 12.48 -13.39
C PHE A 74 4.31 12.49 -14.78
N ARG A 75 3.52 12.39 -15.86
CA ARG A 75 3.99 12.43 -17.26
C ARG A 75 4.00 13.82 -17.90
N THR A 76 3.45 14.83 -17.24
CA THR A 76 3.17 16.12 -17.88
C THR A 76 4.44 16.95 -18.13
N LYS A 77 5.39 16.93 -17.21
CA LYS A 77 6.61 17.76 -17.29
C LYS A 77 7.85 16.93 -17.55
N LYS A 78 8.93 17.59 -17.95
CA LYS A 78 10.18 16.96 -18.40
C LYS A 78 10.81 16.01 -17.38
N TYR A 79 10.80 16.35 -16.09
CA TYR A 79 11.44 15.58 -15.04
C TYR A 79 10.42 14.93 -14.11
N ALA A 80 10.29 13.61 -14.21
CA ALA A 80 9.39 12.82 -13.39
C ALA A 80 10.09 12.38 -12.08
N ILE A 81 9.32 12.32 -11.00
CA ILE A 81 9.82 12.08 -9.63
C ILE A 81 8.89 11.09 -8.94
N SER A 82 9.44 10.03 -8.39
CA SER A 82 8.72 9.04 -7.57
C SER A 82 9.42 8.87 -6.23
N THR A 83 8.66 8.79 -5.14
CA THR A 83 9.16 8.46 -3.80
C THR A 83 8.09 7.78 -2.95
N ASP A 84 8.53 6.94 -2.03
CA ASP A 84 7.69 6.22 -1.08
C ASP A 84 7.82 6.83 0.33
N ILE A 85 6.72 6.83 1.09
CA ILE A 85 6.73 7.10 2.52
C ILE A 85 7.08 5.81 3.28
N GLU A 86 8.22 5.78 3.97
CA GLU A 86 8.65 4.61 4.72
C GLU A 86 7.63 4.27 5.83
N LYS A 87 7.01 3.09 5.74
CA LYS A 87 6.13 2.55 6.80
C LYS A 87 5.08 3.56 7.25
N ALA A 88 4.46 4.25 6.29
CA ALA A 88 3.57 5.40 6.53
C ALA A 88 2.55 5.16 7.66
N PHE A 89 1.82 4.04 7.60
CA PHE A 89 0.84 3.65 8.63
C PHE A 89 1.42 3.61 10.05
N LEU A 90 2.64 3.10 10.22
CA LEU A 90 3.22 2.88 11.54
C LEU A 90 3.67 4.17 12.24
N HIS A 91 3.73 5.29 11.52
CA HIS A 91 4.06 6.60 12.06
C HIS A 91 2.84 7.34 12.65
N ILE A 92 1.62 6.80 12.48
CA ILE A 92 0.40 7.38 13.05
C ILE A 92 -0.04 6.55 14.25
N GLY A 93 -0.06 7.18 15.43
CA GLY A 93 -0.43 6.54 16.69
C GLY A 93 -1.91 6.17 16.78
N LEU A 94 -2.19 5.07 17.47
CA LEU A 94 -3.52 4.70 17.95
C LEU A 94 -3.74 5.26 19.35
N ASP A 95 -4.98 5.73 19.59
CA ASP A 95 -5.49 6.03 20.93
C ASP A 95 -5.32 4.79 21.83
N GLU A 96 -4.90 5.00 23.08
CA GLU A 96 -4.59 3.92 24.02
C GLU A 96 -5.77 2.97 24.24
N LYS A 97 -7.00 3.50 24.19
CA LYS A 97 -8.23 2.72 24.33
C LYS A 97 -8.47 1.74 23.18
N ASP A 98 -7.94 2.05 21.98
CA ASP A 98 -8.17 1.27 20.77
C ASP A 98 -7.09 0.20 20.54
N ARG A 99 -5.93 0.33 21.19
CA ARG A 99 -4.79 -0.59 21.01
C ARG A 99 -5.15 -2.03 21.35
N ASP A 100 -6.02 -2.25 22.32
CA ASP A 100 -6.43 -3.59 22.77
C ASP A 100 -7.27 -4.38 21.75
N PHE A 101 -7.73 -3.74 20.69
CA PHE A 101 -8.37 -4.43 19.55
C PHE A 101 -7.36 -4.91 18.49
N THR A 102 -6.09 -4.53 18.64
CA THR A 102 -5.00 -4.86 17.71
C THR A 102 -4.02 -5.88 18.26
N ARG A 103 -4.45 -6.70 19.23
CA ARG A 103 -3.58 -7.68 19.86
C ARG A 103 -3.21 -8.78 18.89
N PHE A 104 -2.06 -9.39 19.07
CA PHE A 104 -1.63 -10.56 18.34
C PHE A 104 -0.63 -11.37 19.15
N PHE A 105 -0.55 -12.67 18.88
CA PHE A 105 0.40 -13.56 19.53
C PHE A 105 1.72 -13.60 18.78
N TRP A 106 2.82 -13.73 19.51
CA TRP A 106 4.13 -14.03 18.94
C TRP A 106 4.91 -14.96 19.87
N LEU A 107 5.83 -15.74 19.33
CA LEU A 107 6.70 -16.60 20.15
C LEU A 107 7.57 -15.74 21.08
N SER A 108 7.70 -16.16 22.35
CA SER A 108 8.59 -15.49 23.30
C SER A 108 10.07 -15.64 22.90
N ASP A 109 10.38 -16.75 22.23
CA ASP A 109 11.68 -17.02 21.60
C ASP A 109 11.44 -17.44 20.15
N THR A 110 11.94 -16.63 19.21
CA THR A 110 11.75 -16.85 17.77
C THR A 110 12.53 -18.04 17.23
N ASP A 111 13.58 -18.47 17.91
CA ASP A 111 14.43 -19.59 17.49
C ASP A 111 13.91 -20.93 18.06
N ASN A 112 12.96 -20.87 18.99
CA ASN A 112 12.33 -22.04 19.61
C ASN A 112 10.81 -22.06 19.33
N PRO A 113 10.35 -22.88 18.36
CA PRO A 113 8.93 -23.04 18.04
C PRO A 113 8.07 -23.55 19.21
N SER A 114 8.67 -24.21 20.20
CA SER A 114 7.98 -24.71 21.40
C SER A 114 7.93 -23.67 22.53
N SER A 115 8.43 -22.46 22.29
CA SER A 115 8.41 -21.40 23.28
C SER A 115 6.99 -20.88 23.52
N THR A 116 6.78 -20.28 24.70
CA THR A 116 5.47 -19.74 25.08
C THR A 116 5.04 -18.62 24.15
N LEU A 117 3.73 -18.46 23.93
CA LEU A 117 3.20 -17.30 23.25
C LEU A 117 3.21 -16.08 24.18
N THR A 118 3.56 -14.94 23.62
CA THR A 118 3.48 -13.62 24.24
C THR A 118 2.50 -12.76 23.46
N THR A 119 1.65 -12.02 24.18
CA THR A 119 0.72 -11.07 23.59
C THR A 119 1.39 -9.72 23.35
N TYR A 120 1.25 -9.22 22.12
CA TYR A 120 1.64 -7.88 21.72
C TYR A 120 0.42 -7.12 21.20
N ARG A 121 0.48 -5.79 21.18
CA ARG A 121 -0.51 -4.93 20.52
C ARG A 121 0.15 -3.80 19.75
N PHE A 122 -0.52 -3.27 18.74
CA PHE A 122 -0.04 -2.12 18.00
C PHE A 122 -0.24 -0.83 18.78
N LYS A 123 0.74 0.08 18.66
CA LYS A 123 0.65 1.47 19.12
C LYS A 123 0.30 2.43 17.98
N SER A 124 0.30 1.95 16.75
CA SER A 124 0.05 2.71 15.53
C SER A 124 -0.94 2.00 14.63
N ILE A 125 -1.55 2.74 13.70
CA ILE A 125 -2.48 2.14 12.75
C ILE A 125 -1.75 1.08 11.91
N LEU A 126 -2.44 -0.01 11.61
CA LEU A 126 -1.85 -1.16 10.92
C LEU A 126 -2.40 -1.32 9.51
N PHE A 127 -1.59 -1.95 8.66
CA PHE A 127 -2.02 -2.35 7.33
C PHE A 127 -3.01 -3.53 7.45
N GLY A 128 -4.13 -3.46 6.71
CA GLY A 128 -5.19 -4.48 6.73
C GLY A 128 -6.48 -4.02 7.40
N ALA A 129 -6.42 -3.00 8.27
CA ALA A 129 -7.60 -2.37 8.84
C ALA A 129 -8.27 -1.44 7.83
N THR A 130 -9.60 -1.50 7.71
CA THR A 130 -10.39 -0.74 6.72
C THR A 130 -10.30 0.77 6.88
N SER A 131 -10.15 1.26 8.10
CA SER A 131 -10.04 2.70 8.40
C SER A 131 -8.62 3.27 8.20
N SER A 132 -7.58 2.44 8.21
CA SER A 132 -6.18 2.89 8.15
C SER A 132 -5.84 3.74 6.91
N PRO A 133 -6.27 3.39 5.68
CA PRO A 133 -5.98 4.20 4.50
C PRO A 133 -6.57 5.61 4.60
N PHE A 134 -7.79 5.74 5.10
CA PHE A 134 -8.42 7.04 5.32
C PHE A 134 -7.65 7.86 6.37
N ILE A 135 -7.31 7.26 7.50
CA ILE A 135 -6.57 7.93 8.59
C ILE A 135 -5.21 8.43 8.08
N LEU A 136 -4.49 7.60 7.33
CA LEU A 136 -3.21 7.99 6.73
C LEU A 136 -3.38 9.19 5.80
N ASN A 137 -4.29 9.09 4.85
CA ASN A 137 -4.51 10.13 3.86
C ASN A 137 -4.95 11.44 4.51
N ALA A 138 -5.94 11.41 5.41
CA ALA A 138 -6.42 12.59 6.13
C ALA A 138 -5.31 13.26 6.95
N THR A 139 -4.43 12.47 7.58
CA THR A 139 -3.29 12.98 8.34
C THR A 139 -2.28 13.69 7.43
N LEU A 140 -1.94 13.08 6.30
CA LEU A 140 -1.01 13.65 5.32
C LEU A 140 -1.57 14.93 4.69
N LEU A 141 -2.83 14.91 4.25
CA LEU A 141 -3.49 16.09 3.67
C LEU A 141 -3.54 17.26 4.67
N LYS A 142 -3.94 16.98 5.93
CA LYS A 142 -3.98 18.00 6.99
C LYS A 142 -2.61 18.62 7.23
N HIS A 143 -1.55 17.81 7.25
CA HIS A 143 -0.18 18.29 7.41
C HIS A 143 0.28 19.16 6.22
N LEU A 144 0.09 18.67 5.00
CA LEU A 144 0.49 19.38 3.78
C LEU A 144 -0.26 20.70 3.59
N ASP A 145 -1.54 20.74 3.99
CA ASP A 145 -2.34 21.98 4.01
C ASP A 145 -1.81 22.99 5.02
N ALA A 146 -1.41 22.54 6.22
CA ALA A 146 -0.84 23.42 7.24
C ALA A 146 0.51 24.01 6.86
N CYS A 147 1.31 23.30 6.06
CA CYS A 147 2.62 23.76 5.60
C CYS A 147 2.54 24.99 4.68
N ASN A 148 1.47 25.10 3.88
CA ASN A 148 1.18 26.24 2.99
C ASN A 148 2.38 26.69 2.10
N THR A 149 3.04 25.73 1.44
CA THR A 149 4.12 26.01 0.47
C THR A 149 3.74 25.51 -0.92
N ASN A 150 4.43 25.99 -1.96
CA ASN A 150 4.23 25.46 -3.31
C ASN A 150 4.52 23.96 -3.40
N VAL A 151 5.54 23.49 -2.68
CA VAL A 151 5.90 22.06 -2.63
C VAL A 151 4.82 21.25 -1.91
N SER A 152 4.27 21.73 -0.78
CA SER A 152 3.21 21.01 -0.08
C SER A 152 1.92 20.95 -0.90
N ALA A 153 1.57 22.02 -1.62
CA ALA A 153 0.45 22.04 -2.55
C ALA A 153 0.62 21.06 -3.73
N MET A 154 1.84 20.93 -4.25
CA MET A 154 2.17 19.91 -5.27
C MET A 154 2.02 18.50 -4.68
N MET A 155 2.69 18.21 -3.57
CA MET A 155 2.63 16.91 -2.89
C MET A 155 1.20 16.49 -2.58
N LYS A 156 0.34 17.44 -2.17
CA LYS A 156 -1.08 17.18 -1.92
C LYS A 156 -1.82 16.63 -3.14
N ASN A 157 -1.51 17.12 -4.35
CA ASN A 157 -2.14 16.66 -5.59
C ASN A 157 -1.49 15.37 -6.14
N ASP A 158 -0.24 15.12 -5.75
CA ASP A 158 0.60 14.06 -6.29
C ASP A 158 0.62 12.79 -5.40
N LEU A 159 0.04 12.88 -4.19
CA LEU A 159 -0.02 11.81 -3.21
C LEU A 159 -1.05 10.72 -3.60
N TYR A 160 -0.61 9.47 -3.54
CA TYR A 160 -1.47 8.29 -3.64
C TYR A 160 -1.12 7.28 -2.54
N VAL A 161 -1.92 7.30 -1.46
CA VAL A 161 -1.71 6.48 -0.26
C VAL A 161 -0.33 6.72 0.36
N ASP A 162 0.66 5.87 0.07
CA ASP A 162 2.04 5.93 0.57
C ASP A 162 3.07 6.33 -0.51
N ASN A 163 2.62 6.61 -1.74
CA ASN A 163 3.49 7.01 -2.86
C ASN A 163 3.24 8.47 -3.23
N ILE A 164 4.28 9.18 -3.67
CA ILE A 164 4.19 10.52 -4.23
C ILE A 164 4.79 10.49 -5.63
N LEU A 165 3.98 10.84 -6.63
CA LEU A 165 4.38 10.90 -8.03
C LEU A 165 4.25 12.33 -8.56
N SER A 166 5.37 13.00 -8.76
CA SER A 166 5.43 14.40 -9.17
C SER A 166 6.15 14.58 -10.50
N SER A 167 6.02 15.77 -11.08
CA SER A 167 6.84 16.18 -12.22
C SER A 167 7.18 17.67 -12.18
N LEU A 168 8.37 18.02 -12.70
CA LEU A 168 8.94 19.38 -12.74
C LEU A 168 9.60 19.64 -14.11
N GLU A 169 9.68 20.90 -14.51
CA GLU A 169 10.21 21.27 -15.84
C GLU A 169 11.72 21.49 -15.83
N ASN A 170 12.27 21.95 -14.69
CA ASN A 170 13.67 22.31 -14.53
C ASN A 170 14.37 21.41 -13.50
N GLU A 171 15.65 21.10 -13.73
CA GLU A 171 16.45 20.29 -12.81
C GLU A 171 16.70 20.99 -11.47
N ASP A 172 16.86 22.31 -11.48
CA ASP A 172 17.03 23.11 -10.26
C ASP A 172 15.79 23.06 -9.38
N ASP A 173 14.61 23.09 -9.98
CA ASP A 173 13.36 22.99 -9.24
C ASP A 173 13.14 21.58 -8.72
N ALA A 174 13.54 20.54 -9.48
CA ALA A 174 13.54 19.15 -9.01
C ALA A 174 14.46 18.96 -7.79
N ALA A 175 15.66 19.53 -7.82
CA ALA A 175 16.59 19.51 -6.69
C ALA A 175 16.02 20.24 -5.46
N LYS A 176 15.42 21.42 -5.64
CA LYS A 176 14.75 22.16 -4.56
C LYS A 176 13.56 21.39 -3.99
N TYR A 177 12.77 20.77 -4.87
CA TYR A 177 11.62 19.94 -4.49
C TYR A 177 12.07 18.78 -3.61
N PHE A 178 13.14 18.06 -3.98
CA PHE A 178 13.69 16.99 -3.17
C PHE A 178 14.01 17.44 -1.74
N VAL A 179 14.74 18.55 -1.58
CA VAL A 179 15.14 19.06 -0.25
C VAL A 179 13.92 19.49 0.56
N GLN A 180 13.02 20.27 -0.05
CA GLN A 180 11.84 20.79 0.63
C GLN A 180 10.85 19.68 1.01
N ALA A 181 10.53 18.76 0.09
CA ALA A 181 9.60 17.67 0.34
C ALA A 181 10.07 16.79 1.50
N ARG A 182 11.38 16.51 1.57
CA ARG A 182 11.97 15.77 2.70
C ARG A 182 11.85 16.52 4.02
N SER A 183 12.15 17.82 4.04
CA SER A 183 11.99 18.64 5.25
C SER A 183 10.54 18.62 5.73
N LEU A 184 9.59 18.91 4.84
CA LEU A 184 8.17 18.98 5.16
C LEU A 184 7.66 17.67 5.75
N MET A 185 8.01 16.52 5.15
CA MET A 185 7.55 15.23 5.65
C MET A 185 8.25 14.85 6.96
N SER A 186 9.54 15.17 7.10
CA SER A 186 10.30 14.92 8.32
C SER A 186 9.72 15.68 9.52
N ASP A 187 9.21 16.89 9.31
CA ASP A 187 8.55 17.68 10.37
C ASP A 187 7.29 16.99 10.92
N ALA A 188 6.60 16.20 10.09
CA ALA A 188 5.48 15.34 10.50
C ALA A 188 5.90 13.95 10.96
N GLY A 189 7.21 13.67 11.07
CA GLY A 189 7.74 12.36 11.44
C GLY A 189 7.67 11.31 10.33
N PHE A 190 7.42 11.71 9.08
CA PHE A 190 7.43 10.80 7.93
C PHE A 190 8.78 10.87 7.19
N ASN A 191 9.33 9.71 6.87
CA ASN A 191 10.57 9.60 6.09
C ASN A 191 10.27 9.24 4.62
N LEU A 192 10.76 10.07 3.69
CA LEU A 192 10.69 9.79 2.25
C LEU A 192 11.90 8.99 1.79
N ARG A 193 11.67 7.91 1.05
CA ARG A 193 12.70 6.97 0.58
C ARG A 193 12.46 6.54 -0.87
N SER A 194 13.36 5.70 -1.40
CA SER A 194 13.25 5.12 -2.76
C SER A 194 13.02 6.19 -3.84
N TRP A 195 13.75 7.29 -3.73
CA TRP A 195 13.67 8.39 -4.68
C TRP A 195 14.15 7.94 -6.05
N SER A 196 13.31 8.16 -7.06
CA SER A 196 13.58 7.81 -8.45
C SER A 196 13.25 8.98 -9.36
N SER A 197 14.14 9.31 -10.29
CA SER A 197 13.93 10.39 -11.26
C SER A 197 14.70 10.16 -12.55
N ASN A 198 14.22 10.74 -13.65
CA ASN A 198 15.02 10.93 -14.88
C ASN A 198 15.87 12.23 -14.83
N CYS A 199 15.86 12.96 -13.70
CA CYS A 199 16.73 14.12 -13.45
C CYS A 199 18.03 13.68 -12.77
N SER A 200 19.17 13.88 -13.42
CA SER A 200 20.49 13.53 -12.87
C SER A 200 20.78 14.28 -11.57
N LYS A 201 20.49 15.59 -11.52
CA LYS A 201 20.75 16.43 -10.35
C LYS A 201 20.00 15.96 -9.09
N LEU A 202 18.71 15.60 -9.23
CA LEU A 202 17.93 15.03 -8.13
C LEU A 202 18.47 13.65 -7.76
N THR A 203 18.78 12.82 -8.75
CA THR A 203 19.33 11.47 -8.52
C THR A 203 20.62 11.52 -7.72
N ASP A 204 21.52 12.45 -8.03
CA ASP A 204 22.80 12.60 -7.32
C ASP A 204 22.59 13.09 -5.88
N LEU A 205 21.66 14.01 -5.64
CA LEU A 205 21.24 14.37 -4.27
C LEU A 205 20.67 13.17 -3.52
N ALA A 206 19.78 12.40 -4.14
CA ALA A 206 19.20 11.22 -3.52
C ALA A 206 20.28 10.18 -3.13
N LYS A 207 21.32 10.01 -3.96
CA LYS A 207 22.47 9.14 -3.66
C LYS A 207 23.31 9.68 -2.49
N GLN A 208 23.58 10.98 -2.46
CA GLN A 208 24.32 11.62 -1.37
C GLN A 208 23.65 11.42 -0.01
N HIS A 209 22.33 11.35 0.00
CA HIS A 209 21.53 11.11 1.20
C HIS A 209 21.14 9.64 1.43
N ASP A 210 21.67 8.69 0.64
CA ASP A 210 21.37 7.25 0.72
C ASP A 210 19.86 6.91 0.69
N VAL A 211 19.10 7.63 -0.14
CA VAL A 211 17.65 7.39 -0.34
C VAL A 211 17.27 7.16 -1.80
N CYS A 212 18.24 7.09 -2.71
CA CYS A 212 18.02 6.80 -4.12
C CYS A 212 17.55 5.36 -4.30
N GLU A 213 16.58 5.15 -5.17
CA GLU A 213 16.27 3.82 -5.69
C GLU A 213 17.47 3.30 -6.49
N LYS A 214 17.84 2.04 -6.28
CA LYS A 214 19.05 1.46 -6.87
C LYS A 214 18.80 0.97 -8.29
N GLU A 215 17.57 0.57 -8.55
CA GLU A 215 17.13 0.07 -9.85
C GLU A 215 16.68 1.22 -10.74
N THR A 216 17.00 1.14 -12.04
CA THR A 216 16.51 2.10 -13.02
C THR A 216 15.06 1.81 -13.43
N PHE A 217 14.60 0.58 -13.22
CA PHE A 217 13.23 0.15 -13.47
C PHE A 217 12.42 0.15 -12.17
N VAL A 218 11.52 1.11 -12.05
CA VAL A 218 10.78 1.39 -10.82
C VAL A 218 9.32 1.01 -10.99
N LYS A 219 8.74 0.37 -9.97
CA LYS A 219 7.31 0.07 -9.97
C LYS A 219 6.54 1.30 -9.48
N ILE A 220 5.68 1.85 -10.33
CA ILE A 220 4.84 3.00 -10.00
C ILE A 220 3.36 2.64 -10.18
N LEU A 221 2.60 2.60 -9.08
CA LEU A 221 1.14 2.39 -9.08
C LEU A 221 0.63 1.25 -10.01
N GLY A 222 1.38 0.14 -10.06
CA GLY A 222 1.03 -1.04 -10.88
C GLY A 222 1.67 -1.08 -12.28
N LEU A 223 2.39 -0.03 -12.66
CA LEU A 223 3.16 0.08 -13.91
C LEU A 223 4.66 -0.05 -13.62
N LYS A 224 5.44 -0.18 -14.68
CA LYS A 224 6.91 -0.23 -14.63
C LYS A 224 7.49 0.94 -15.41
N TRP A 225 8.26 1.79 -14.76
CA TRP A 225 8.88 2.97 -15.34
C TRP A 225 10.40 2.81 -15.47
N ASP A 226 10.92 3.03 -16.66
CA ASP A 226 12.36 3.14 -16.95
C ASP A 226 12.78 4.59 -16.76
N THR A 227 13.55 4.88 -15.71
CA THR A 227 14.04 6.22 -15.37
C THR A 227 15.05 6.78 -16.38
N VAL A 228 15.73 5.93 -17.15
CA VAL A 228 16.76 6.35 -18.11
C VAL A 228 16.13 6.73 -19.44
N LYS A 229 15.23 5.88 -19.96
CA LYS A 229 14.50 6.14 -21.20
C LYS A 229 13.28 7.01 -21.01
N ASP A 230 12.88 7.20 -19.75
CA ASP A 230 11.64 7.86 -19.35
C ASP A 230 10.40 7.24 -20.03
N THR A 231 10.26 5.91 -19.93
CA THR A 231 9.15 5.17 -20.54
C THR A 231 8.37 4.36 -19.52
N ILE A 232 7.04 4.38 -19.62
CA ILE A 232 6.15 3.56 -18.79
C ILE A 232 5.71 2.34 -19.60
N THR A 233 5.79 1.17 -18.98
CA THR A 233 5.40 -0.12 -19.54
C THR A 233 4.47 -0.84 -18.59
N PHE A 234 3.60 -1.69 -19.14
CA PHE A 234 2.82 -2.63 -18.33
C PHE A 234 3.68 -3.83 -17.98
N GLN A 235 3.55 -4.30 -16.74
CA GLN A 235 4.12 -5.60 -16.39
C GLN A 235 3.35 -6.66 -17.18
N LYS A 236 4.06 -7.41 -18.04
CA LYS A 236 3.47 -8.52 -18.78
C LYS A 236 2.87 -9.50 -17.77
N VAL A 237 1.56 -9.66 -17.81
CA VAL A 237 0.86 -10.74 -17.14
C VAL A 237 0.77 -11.84 -18.18
N ASP A 238 1.43 -12.98 -17.96
CA ASP A 238 1.26 -14.14 -18.83
C ASP A 238 -0.17 -14.67 -18.64
N LEU A 239 -1.08 -14.17 -19.47
CA LEU A 239 -2.49 -14.57 -19.51
C LEU A 239 -2.67 -16.00 -20.04
N PHE A 240 -1.60 -16.63 -20.54
CA PHE A 240 -1.62 -17.91 -21.22
C PHE A 240 -1.36 -19.12 -20.32
N ASP A 241 -1.02 -18.92 -19.04
CA ASP A 241 -0.87 -20.02 -18.06
C ASP A 241 -2.18 -20.34 -17.32
N ILE A 242 -3.30 -19.73 -17.72
CA ILE A 242 -4.62 -20.19 -17.32
C ILE A 242 -5.06 -21.21 -18.36
N GLU A 243 -4.91 -22.50 -18.06
CA GLU A 243 -5.65 -23.55 -18.76
C GLU A 243 -7.14 -23.25 -18.62
N LEU A 244 -7.71 -22.56 -19.60
CA LEU A 244 -9.14 -22.41 -19.72
C LEU A 244 -9.65 -23.78 -20.19
N PRO A 245 -10.55 -24.45 -19.43
CA PRO A 245 -11.14 -25.67 -19.92
C PRO A 245 -11.85 -25.39 -21.25
N ASN A 246 -11.63 -26.24 -22.25
CA ASN A 246 -12.39 -26.21 -23.50
C ASN A 246 -13.84 -26.54 -23.15
N ILE A 247 -14.69 -25.52 -23.09
CA ILE A 247 -16.13 -25.69 -22.91
C ILE A 247 -16.76 -25.70 -24.29
N THR A 248 -17.37 -26.82 -24.67
CA THR A 248 -18.18 -26.89 -25.88
C THR A 248 -19.60 -26.43 -25.58
N LYS A 249 -20.38 -26.07 -26.61
CA LYS A 249 -21.78 -25.59 -26.45
C LYS A 249 -22.69 -26.56 -25.66
N HIS A 250 -22.29 -27.81 -25.46
CA HIS A 250 -23.11 -28.87 -24.88
C HIS A 250 -22.84 -29.19 -23.40
N ASP A 251 -21.84 -28.57 -22.75
CA ASP A 251 -21.43 -28.94 -21.38
C ASP A 251 -22.27 -28.33 -20.24
N ASN A 252 -23.54 -27.98 -20.48
CA ASN A 252 -24.39 -27.29 -19.49
C ASN A 252 -25.25 -28.21 -18.61
N ASN A 253 -25.07 -29.53 -18.63
CA ASN A 253 -25.98 -30.45 -17.94
C ASN A 253 -25.36 -31.31 -16.82
N ASP A 254 -24.16 -30.98 -16.34
CA ASP A 254 -23.56 -31.70 -15.20
C ASP A 254 -23.29 -30.76 -14.01
N ASP A 255 -23.93 -31.05 -12.88
CA ASP A 255 -23.92 -30.28 -11.61
C ASP A 255 -22.53 -30.17 -10.95
N SER A 256 -21.52 -30.86 -11.49
CA SER A 256 -20.11 -30.67 -11.10
C SER A 256 -19.45 -29.43 -11.75
N SER A 257 -20.09 -28.87 -12.79
CA SER A 257 -19.57 -27.74 -13.57
C SER A 257 -19.91 -26.38 -12.92
N THR A 258 -21.02 -26.33 -12.20
CA THR A 258 -21.50 -25.16 -11.42
C THR A 258 -20.61 -24.85 -10.22
N GLU A 259 -20.02 -25.87 -9.57
CA GLU A 259 -19.02 -25.68 -8.50
C GLU A 259 -17.64 -25.21 -9.01
N ARG A 260 -17.25 -25.61 -10.23
CA ARG A 260 -16.07 -25.03 -10.89
C ARG A 260 -16.29 -23.58 -11.32
N LEU A 261 -17.52 -23.22 -11.69
CA LEU A 261 -17.88 -21.85 -12.08
C LEU A 261 -17.75 -20.89 -10.90
N THR A 262 -18.18 -21.24 -9.68
CA THR A 262 -18.09 -20.35 -8.50
C THR A 262 -16.67 -20.01 -8.06
N ARG A 263 -15.67 -20.89 -8.30
CA ARG A 263 -14.24 -20.57 -8.07
C ARG A 263 -13.59 -19.70 -9.15
N VAL A 264 -14.13 -19.69 -10.37
CA VAL A 264 -13.58 -18.93 -11.52
C VAL A 264 -14.28 -17.59 -11.74
N LEU A 265 -15.51 -17.43 -11.24
CA LEU A 265 -16.35 -16.24 -11.43
C LEU A 265 -15.74 -14.90 -10.96
N PRO A 266 -14.89 -14.80 -9.90
CA PRO A 266 -14.27 -13.51 -9.54
C PRO A 266 -13.34 -12.96 -10.64
N LYS A 267 -12.76 -13.85 -11.46
CA LYS A 267 -11.89 -13.46 -12.60
C LYS A 267 -12.67 -13.22 -13.89
N ARG A 268 -13.85 -13.82 -14.04
CA ARG A 268 -14.75 -13.58 -15.18
C ARG A 268 -15.37 -12.18 -15.13
N GLU A 269 -15.82 -11.70 -13.97
CA GLU A 269 -16.40 -10.35 -13.87
C GLU A 269 -15.37 -9.24 -14.15
N ALA A 270 -14.12 -9.43 -13.69
CA ALA A 270 -13.02 -8.50 -13.99
C ALA A 270 -12.63 -8.50 -15.47
N SER A 271 -12.61 -9.67 -16.12
CA SER A 271 -12.31 -9.84 -17.55
C SER A 271 -13.43 -9.32 -18.46
N VAL A 272 -14.69 -9.53 -18.08
CA VAL A 272 -15.86 -9.02 -18.83
C VAL A 272 -15.96 -7.50 -18.69
N ARG A 273 -15.77 -6.92 -17.50
CA ARG A 273 -15.67 -5.46 -17.33
C ARG A 273 -14.53 -4.85 -18.13
N ALA A 274 -13.36 -5.50 -18.19
CA ALA A 274 -12.25 -5.03 -19.01
C ALA A 274 -12.59 -5.07 -20.51
N ARG A 275 -13.24 -6.13 -20.99
CA ARG A 275 -13.67 -6.25 -22.39
C ARG A 275 -14.78 -5.27 -22.77
N GLU A 276 -15.73 -5.00 -21.89
CA GLU A 276 -16.79 -4.01 -22.12
C GLU A 276 -16.25 -2.58 -22.14
N ASN A 277 -15.29 -2.25 -21.27
CA ASN A 277 -14.62 -0.95 -21.26
C ASN A 277 -13.77 -0.72 -22.51
N ILE A 278 -13.09 -1.76 -23.02
CA ILE A 278 -12.33 -1.70 -24.27
C ILE A 278 -13.27 -1.52 -25.48
N LYS A 279 -14.42 -2.22 -25.52
CA LYS A 279 -15.42 -2.04 -26.58
C LYS A 279 -16.07 -0.64 -26.55
N LYS A 280 -16.36 -0.09 -25.38
CA LYS A 280 -16.86 1.30 -25.27
C LYS A 280 -15.84 2.32 -25.79
N TRP A 281 -14.54 2.07 -25.58
CA TRP A 281 -13.45 2.93 -26.06
C TRP A 281 -13.23 2.87 -27.58
N THR A 282 -13.41 1.70 -28.21
CA THR A 282 -13.20 1.55 -29.66
C THR A 282 -14.38 1.99 -30.52
N THR A 283 -15.56 2.20 -29.94
CA THR A 283 -16.79 2.57 -30.66
C THR A 283 -17.13 4.07 -30.57
N GLN A 284 -16.24 4.88 -29.97
CA GLN A 284 -16.38 6.35 -29.84
C GLN A 284 -15.37 7.15 -30.68
N LYS A 285 -14.85 6.56 -31.77
CA LYS A 285 -14.26 7.30 -32.89
C LYS A 285 -15.25 7.36 -34.04
#